data_AF-A0A7S3L765-F1
#
_entry.id   AF-A0A7S3L765-F1
#
_cell.length_a   1.000
_cell.length_b   1.000
_cell.length_c   1.000
_cell.angle_alpha   90.00
_cell.angle_beta   90.00
_cell.angle_gamma   90.00
#
_symmetry.space_group_name_H-M   'P 1'
#
loop_
_entity.id
_entity.type
_entity.pdbx_description
1 polymer ?
#
loop_
_entity_poly.entity_id
_entity_poly.type
_entity_poly.pdbx_seq_one_letter_code
_entity_poly.pdbx_strand_id
1 'polypeptide(L)'
;PHFTILREVVDFSFGRSSQNALKEVKKFTKESDFQLLHLSVLREYLAMEFCSDPAIPYDLERCLDDFVFLTFLVGNDFLPHMPSLDIGDGAFDLLFTLYTQQRTTWPTDNPYLTKDGEICDPHRLE
;
A
#
# COMPACT_ATOMS: atom_id res chain seq x y z
N PRO A 1 7.50 12.61 9.57
CA PRO A 1 8.17 11.66 10.51
C PRO A 1 9.42 11.07 9.86
N HIS A 2 10.45 10.72 10.64
CA HIS A 2 11.70 10.15 10.13
C HIS A 2 11.73 8.63 10.39
N PHE A 3 11.22 7.85 9.42
CA PHE A 3 11.17 6.39 9.51
C PHE A 3 11.62 5.78 8.18
N THR A 4 12.49 4.78 8.27
CA THR A 4 13.08 4.11 7.11
C THR A 4 13.15 2.61 7.35
N ILE A 5 12.79 1.82 6.35
CA ILE A 5 12.94 0.36 6.37
C ILE A 5 14.21 0.00 5.60
N LEU A 6 15.13 -0.71 6.26
CA LEU A 6 16.25 -1.38 5.61
C LEU A 6 15.78 -2.76 5.14
N ARG A 7 15.97 -3.07 3.86
CA ARG A 7 15.69 -4.40 3.31
C ARG A 7 16.71 -4.80 2.27
N GLU A 8 16.87 -6.10 2.06
CA GLU A 8 17.65 -6.62 0.95
C GLU A 8 16.97 -6.26 -0.38
N VAL A 9 17.81 -5.96 -1.38
CA VAL A 9 17.37 -5.76 -2.76
C VAL A 9 16.88 -7.10 -3.31
N VAL A 10 15.65 -7.13 -3.79
CA VAL A 10 15.07 -8.31 -4.43
C VAL A 10 15.35 -8.26 -5.92
N ASP A 11 16.04 -9.29 -6.43
CA ASP A 11 16.28 -9.46 -7.85
C ASP A 11 15.10 -10.19 -8.51
N PHE A 12 14.25 -9.45 -9.21
CA PHE A 12 13.08 -9.96 -9.93
C PHE A 12 13.44 -10.61 -11.28
N SER A 13 14.71 -10.67 -11.69
CA SER A 13 15.15 -11.28 -12.95
C SER A 13 15.19 -12.82 -12.92
N PHE A 14 14.75 -13.43 -11.81
CA PHE A 14 14.88 -14.85 -11.48
C PHE A 14 14.20 -15.84 -12.45
N GLY A 15 13.37 -15.37 -13.40
CA GLY A 15 12.65 -16.22 -14.36
C GLY A 15 13.18 -16.24 -15.79
N ARG A 16 14.17 -15.42 -16.16
CA ARG A 16 14.55 -15.21 -17.59
C ARG A 16 15.86 -15.85 -18.05
N SER A 17 16.56 -16.63 -17.22
CA SER A 17 17.86 -17.20 -17.59
C SER A 17 17.89 -18.70 -17.40
N SER A 18 17.89 -19.40 -18.54
CA SER A 18 18.39 -20.76 -18.70
C SER A 18 19.68 -21.01 -17.90
N GLN A 19 19.71 -22.20 -17.29
CA GLN A 19 20.82 -22.95 -16.69
C GLN A 19 22.19 -22.29 -16.72
N ASN A 20 22.69 -21.82 -15.57
CA ASN A 20 24.11 -21.64 -15.33
C ASN A 20 24.43 -21.82 -13.83
N ALA A 21 24.93 -22.99 -13.46
CA ALA A 21 25.37 -23.32 -12.08
C ALA A 21 26.41 -22.33 -11.51
N LEU A 22 27.12 -21.59 -12.37
CA LEU A 22 28.04 -20.52 -11.98
C LEU A 22 27.35 -19.28 -11.37
N LYS A 23 26.07 -19.02 -11.68
CA LYS A 23 25.28 -17.93 -11.06
C LYS A 23 24.88 -18.27 -9.62
N GLU A 24 24.57 -19.52 -9.32
CA GLU A 24 24.25 -19.96 -7.95
C GLU A 24 25.46 -19.87 -7.02
N VAL A 25 26.63 -20.32 -7.46
CA VAL A 25 27.88 -20.25 -6.65
C VAL A 25 28.31 -18.80 -6.38
N LYS A 26 28.12 -17.88 -7.35
CA LYS A 26 28.33 -16.44 -7.11
C LYS A 26 27.32 -15.85 -6.12
N LYS A 27 26.10 -16.39 -6.02
CA LYS A 27 25.06 -15.90 -5.10
C LYS A 27 25.38 -16.25 -3.64
N PHE A 28 26.00 -17.39 -3.39
CA PHE A 28 26.46 -17.79 -2.05
C PHE A 28 27.68 -16.99 -1.54
N THR A 29 28.36 -16.27 -2.43
CA THR A 29 29.60 -15.53 -2.12
C THR A 29 29.47 -14.00 -2.29
N LYS A 30 28.32 -13.51 -2.76
CA LYS A 30 28.06 -12.08 -2.94
C LYS A 30 27.51 -11.50 -1.63
N GLU A 31 28.09 -10.40 -1.15
CA GLU A 31 27.49 -9.59 -0.08
C GLU A 31 26.09 -9.12 -0.53
N SER A 32 25.10 -9.19 0.38
CA SER A 32 23.75 -8.74 0.10
C SER A 32 23.74 -7.25 -0.20
N ASP A 33 23.12 -6.86 -1.31
CA ASP A 33 22.83 -5.45 -1.60
C ASP A 33 21.62 -5.03 -0.76
N PHE A 34 21.70 -3.88 -0.10
CA PHE A 34 20.62 -3.35 0.74
C PHE A 34 20.03 -2.06 0.15
N GLN A 35 18.75 -1.82 0.42
CA GLN A 35 18.06 -0.58 0.08
C GLN A 35 17.32 -0.01 1.30
N LEU A 36 17.20 1.31 1.29
CA LEU A 36 16.45 2.09 2.28
C LEU A 36 15.12 2.54 1.67
N LEU A 37 14.01 2.12 2.27
CA LEU A 37 12.68 2.61 1.93
C LEU A 37 12.29 3.70 2.93
N HIS A 38 12.29 4.95 2.47
CA HIS A 38 11.94 6.10 3.29
C HIS A 38 10.41 6.28 3.34
N LEU A 39 9.81 6.03 4.50
CA LEU A 39 8.36 6.22 4.67
C LEU A 39 7.96 7.69 4.62
N SER A 40 8.87 8.62 4.92
CA SER A 40 8.61 10.05 4.75
C SER A 40 8.22 10.38 3.31
N VAL A 41 8.96 9.84 2.34
CA VAL A 41 8.71 10.04 0.91
C VAL A 41 7.43 9.33 0.47
N LEU A 42 7.23 8.08 0.91
CA LEU A 42 5.99 7.35 0.60
C LEU A 42 4.75 8.12 1.08
N ARG A 43 4.79 8.73 2.26
CA ARG A 43 3.69 9.53 2.79
C ARG A 43 3.40 10.77 1.94
N GLU A 44 4.42 11.40 1.35
CA GLU A 44 4.24 12.50 0.41
C GLU A 44 3.53 12.03 -0.87
N TYR A 45 3.90 10.87 -1.40
CA TYR A 45 3.18 10.28 -2.55
C TYR A 45 1.73 9.95 -2.23
N LEU A 46 1.44 9.36 -1.06
CA LEU A 46 0.06 9.07 -0.64
C LEU A 46 -0.74 10.35 -0.38
N ALA A 47 -0.11 11.42 0.08
CA ALA A 47 -0.76 12.73 0.19
C ALA A 47 -1.14 13.27 -1.20
N MET A 48 -0.27 13.14 -2.20
CA MET A 48 -0.61 13.54 -3.58
C MET A 48 -1.76 12.71 -4.15
N GLU A 49 -1.82 11.42 -3.83
CA GLU A 49 -2.88 10.51 -4.30
C GLU A 49 -4.25 10.86 -3.69
N PHE A 50 -4.36 10.89 -2.36
CA PHE A 50 -5.65 11.05 -1.66
C PHE A 50 -6.09 12.50 -1.46
N CYS A 51 -5.19 13.46 -1.70
CA CYS A 51 -5.37 14.84 -1.29
C CYS A 51 -5.05 15.81 -2.43
N SER A 52 -5.33 15.38 -3.66
CA SER A 52 -5.10 16.14 -4.88
C SER A 52 -6.00 17.38 -5.01
N ASP A 53 -7.21 17.37 -4.42
CA ASP A 53 -8.13 18.50 -4.44
C ASP A 53 -8.03 19.34 -3.15
N PRO A 54 -7.50 20.58 -3.22
CA PRO A 54 -7.39 21.47 -2.06
C PRO A 54 -8.75 21.99 -1.56
N ALA A 55 -9.83 21.87 -2.33
CA ALA A 55 -11.16 22.28 -1.90
C ALA A 55 -11.81 21.29 -0.90
N ILE A 56 -11.27 20.06 -0.82
CA ILE A 56 -11.77 19.01 0.07
C ILE A 56 -10.86 18.95 1.30
N PRO A 57 -11.34 19.34 2.49
CA PRO A 57 -10.56 19.20 3.72
C PRO A 57 -10.18 17.74 3.96
N TYR A 58 -8.93 17.51 4.33
CA TYR A 58 -8.44 16.17 4.65
C TYR A 58 -7.46 16.20 5.81
N ASP A 59 -7.35 15.05 6.46
CA ASP A 59 -6.36 14.73 7.47
C ASP A 59 -5.52 13.57 6.93
N LEU A 60 -4.23 13.84 6.68
CA LEU A 60 -3.33 12.86 6.11
C LEU A 60 -3.16 11.65 7.03
N GLU A 61 -3.08 11.82 8.35
CA GLU A 61 -2.90 10.67 9.25
C GLU A 61 -4.11 9.73 9.17
N ARG A 62 -5.32 10.30 9.13
CA ARG A 62 -6.56 9.52 8.97
C ARG A 62 -6.66 8.82 7.61
N CYS A 63 -6.21 9.47 6.54
CA CYS A 63 -6.11 8.80 5.24
C CYS A 63 -5.09 7.66 5.24
N LEU A 64 -3.99 7.79 5.98
CA LEU A 64 -2.97 6.75 6.06
C LEU A 64 -3.47 5.54 6.86
N ASP A 65 -4.25 5.77 7.93
CA ASP A 65 -4.92 4.68 8.65
C ASP A 65 -5.87 3.90 7.74
N ASP A 66 -6.69 4.62 6.95
CA ASP A 66 -7.59 4.02 5.97
C ASP A 66 -6.83 3.30 4.86
N PHE A 67 -5.71 3.85 4.37
CA PHE A 67 -4.85 3.19 3.39
C PHE A 67 -4.32 1.85 3.93
N VAL A 68 -3.84 1.81 5.18
CA VAL A 68 -3.41 0.56 5.82
C VAL A 68 -4.57 -0.43 5.86
N PHE A 69 -5.76 0.01 6.24
CA PHE A 69 -6.95 -0.84 6.23
C PHE A 69 -7.30 -1.37 4.82
N LEU A 70 -7.28 -0.51 3.80
CA LEU A 70 -7.54 -0.90 2.41
C LEU A 70 -6.54 -1.96 1.91
N THR A 71 -5.27 -1.90 2.34
CA THR A 71 -4.28 -2.94 1.97
C THR A 71 -4.67 -4.34 2.49
N PHE A 72 -5.43 -4.42 3.59
CA PHE A 72 -5.92 -5.71 4.09
C PHE A 72 -6.93 -6.35 3.14
N LEU A 73 -7.69 -5.57 2.38
CA LEU A 73 -8.69 -6.05 1.42
C LEU A 73 -8.05 -6.66 0.18
N VAL A 74 -6.91 -6.12 -0.25
CA VAL A 74 -6.13 -6.63 -1.39
C VAL A 74 -5.48 -7.98 -1.05
N GLY A 75 -4.97 -8.10 0.18
CA GLY A 75 -4.42 -9.37 0.65
C GLY A 75 -3.55 -9.20 1.87
N ASN A 76 -3.69 -10.12 2.81
CA ASN A 76 -2.83 -10.21 3.98
C ASN A 76 -2.76 -11.68 4.45
N ASP A 77 -1.80 -12.01 5.29
CA ASP A 77 -1.57 -13.39 5.74
C ASP A 77 -2.70 -13.97 6.60
N PHE A 78 -3.62 -13.13 7.09
CA PHE A 78 -4.70 -13.53 7.99
C PHE A 78 -6.04 -13.74 7.28
N LEU A 79 -6.27 -13.07 6.16
CA LEU A 79 -7.51 -13.12 5.40
C LEU A 79 -7.32 -13.89 4.08
N PRO A 80 -8.30 -14.70 3.65
CA PRO A 80 -8.29 -15.25 2.30
C PRO A 80 -8.27 -14.11 1.27
N HIS A 81 -7.40 -14.22 0.27
CA HIS A 81 -7.38 -13.24 -0.83
C HIS A 81 -8.75 -13.13 -1.50
N MET A 82 -9.23 -11.91 -1.70
CA MET A 82 -10.42 -11.66 -2.52
C MET A 82 -10.05 -11.88 -4.00
N PRO A 83 -10.69 -12.83 -4.71
CA PRO A 83 -10.31 -13.16 -6.08
C PRO A 83 -10.44 -12.00 -7.07
N SER A 84 -11.27 -11.00 -6.76
CA SER A 84 -11.53 -9.83 -7.59
C SER A 84 -10.61 -8.63 -7.31
N LEU A 85 -9.71 -8.73 -6.32
CA LEU A 85 -8.82 -7.65 -5.91
C LEU A 85 -7.36 -8.14 -5.87
N ASP A 86 -6.83 -8.52 -7.03
CA ASP A 86 -5.41 -8.80 -7.20
C ASP A 86 -4.63 -7.50 -7.54
N ILE A 87 -3.46 -7.34 -6.92
CA ILE A 87 -2.50 -6.27 -7.24
C ILE A 87 -2.13 -6.32 -8.73
N GLY A 88 -1.96 -7.53 -9.29
CA GLY A 88 -1.64 -7.73 -10.71
C GLY A 88 -2.71 -7.17 -11.66
N ASP A 89 -3.95 -7.11 -11.19
CA ASP A 89 -5.12 -6.63 -11.93
C ASP A 89 -5.49 -5.16 -11.60
N GLY A 90 -4.61 -4.44 -10.88
CA GLY A 90 -4.81 -3.02 -10.57
C GLY A 90 -5.73 -2.74 -9.38
N ALA A 91 -5.82 -3.68 -8.41
CA ALA A 91 -6.70 -3.52 -7.24
C ALA A 91 -6.44 -2.24 -6.44
N PHE A 92 -5.18 -1.81 -6.29
CA PHE A 92 -4.87 -0.57 -5.56
C PHE A 92 -5.45 0.67 -6.25
N ASP A 93 -5.30 0.78 -7.57
CA ASP A 93 -5.81 1.91 -8.34
C ASP A 93 -7.33 2.01 -8.22
N LEU A 94 -8.02 0.86 -8.28
CA LEU A 94 -9.46 0.77 -8.08
C LEU A 94 -9.86 1.21 -6.66
N LEU A 95 -9.21 0.66 -5.63
CA LEU A 95 -9.52 0.98 -4.24
C LEU A 95 -9.27 2.45 -3.90
N PHE A 96 -8.17 3.03 -4.37
CA PHE A 96 -7.86 4.45 -4.12
C PHE A 96 -8.85 5.37 -4.81
N THR A 97 -9.23 5.04 -6.05
CA THR A 97 -10.26 5.76 -6.80
C THR A 97 -11.60 5.72 -6.06
N LEU A 98 -12.05 4.53 -5.68
CA LEU A 98 -13.33 4.35 -4.97
C LEU A 98 -13.31 5.05 -3.61
N TYR A 99 -12.24 4.87 -2.83
CA TYR A 99 -12.09 5.52 -1.52
C TYR A 99 -12.18 7.04 -1.65
N THR A 100 -11.41 7.64 -2.55
CA THR A 100 -11.39 9.10 -2.73
C THR A 100 -12.75 9.64 -3.18
N GLN A 101 -13.46 8.90 -4.04
CA GLN A 101 -14.82 9.26 -4.46
C GLN A 101 -15.81 9.16 -3.31
N GLN A 102 -15.84 8.04 -2.60
CA GLN A 102 -16.79 7.79 -1.50
C GLN A 102 -16.57 8.74 -0.33
N ARG A 103 -15.33 9.14 -0.07
CA ARG A 103 -15.01 10.10 0.98
C ARG A 103 -15.80 11.41 0.86
N THR A 104 -16.09 11.82 -0.37
CA THR A 104 -16.85 13.05 -0.65
C THR A 104 -18.36 12.91 -0.39
N THR A 105 -18.86 11.67 -0.33
CA THR A 105 -20.28 11.38 -0.08
C THR A 105 -20.58 11.19 1.42
N TRP A 106 -19.55 10.88 2.22
CA TRP A 106 -19.70 10.66 3.65
C TRP A 106 -19.90 11.96 4.46
N PRO A 107 -20.51 11.87 5.66
CA PRO A 107 -20.67 13.01 6.54
C PRO A 107 -19.33 13.70 6.86
N THR A 108 -19.31 15.03 6.77
CA THR A 108 -18.09 15.84 6.94
C THR A 108 -17.49 15.75 8.35
N ASP A 109 -18.28 15.41 9.35
CA ASP A 109 -17.85 15.17 10.73
C ASP A 109 -17.14 13.82 10.92
N ASN A 110 -17.36 12.87 10.00
CA ASN A 110 -16.65 11.60 9.98
C ASN A 110 -16.43 11.07 8.55
N PRO A 111 -15.48 11.64 7.78
CA PRO A 111 -15.26 11.25 6.40
C PRO A 111 -14.19 10.15 6.25
N TYR A 112 -14.00 9.24 7.21
CA TYR A 112 -12.97 8.18 7.14
C TYR A 112 -13.53 6.81 7.49
N LEU A 113 -12.92 5.73 7.00
CA LEU A 113 -13.33 4.35 7.28
C LEU A 113 -13.01 3.96 8.73
N THR A 114 -11.81 4.33 9.18
CA THR A 114 -11.25 3.88 10.44
C THR A 114 -10.96 5.02 11.40
N LYS A 115 -10.97 4.72 12.70
CA LYS A 115 -10.53 5.60 13.76
C LYS A 115 -9.93 4.76 14.89
N ASP A 116 -8.66 5.02 15.22
CA ASP A 116 -7.96 4.35 16.32
C ASP A 116 -8.02 2.80 16.25
N GLY A 117 -8.03 2.25 15.03
CA GLY A 117 -8.10 0.81 14.77
C GLY A 117 -9.51 0.22 14.67
N GLU A 118 -10.56 1.02 14.86
CA GLU A 118 -11.96 0.59 14.73
C GLU A 118 -12.58 1.08 13.41
N ILE A 119 -13.41 0.24 12.79
CA ILE A 119 -14.24 0.65 11.65
C ILE A 119 -15.42 1.43 12.20
N CYS A 120 -15.52 2.72 11.84
CA CYS A 120 -16.54 3.61 12.40
C CYS A 120 -17.95 3.27 11.92
N ASP A 121 -18.06 2.85 10.67
CA ASP A 121 -19.32 2.57 9.99
C ASP A 121 -19.09 1.44 8.96
N PRO A 122 -19.42 0.19 9.34
CA PRO A 122 -19.21 -0.97 8.46
C PRO A 122 -19.99 -0.90 7.14
N HIS A 123 -21.09 -0.15 7.08
CA HIS A 123 -21.89 -0.01 5.85
C HIS A 123 -21.14 0.72 4.73
N ARG A 124 -20.03 1.41 5.04
CA ARG A 124 -19.15 2.02 4.04
C ARG A 124 -18.35 1.01 3.21
N LEU A 125 -18.37 -0.26 3.62
CA LEU A 125 -17.69 -1.37 2.96
C LEU A 125 -18.61 -2.22 2.08
N GLU A 126 -19.91 -1.89 2.04
CA GLU A 126 -20.91 -2.49 1.14
C GLU A 126 -20.84 -1.85 -0.26
#